data_AF-A0A1S9M1J1-F1
#
_entry.id   AF-A0A1S9M1J1-F1
#
_cell.length_a   1.000
_cell.length_b   1.000
_cell.length_c   1.000
_cell.angle_alpha   90.00
_cell.angle_beta   90.00
_cell.angle_gamma   90.00
#
_symmetry.space_group_name_H-M   'P 1'
#
loop_
_entity.id
_entity.type
_entity.pdbx_description
1 polymer ?
#
loop_
_entity_poly.entity_id
_entity_poly.type
_entity_poly.pdbx_seq_one_letter_code
_entity_poly.pdbx_strand_id
1 'polypeptide(L)'
;MFKLSSQFKIISICLFVVVGLFLINNKKLYAFPGINLDVRKNQIQGEINSLVIEMSNIFNDMSIDSSTRLNRMTITNDRINILFNELEMINQQINIRDMLNLQRNNNENRQNHTRRI
;
A
#
# COMPACT_ATOMS: atom_id res chain seq x y z
N MET A 1 -3.17 15.24 51.87
CA MET A 1 -1.90 15.21 51.11
C MET A 1 -1.97 14.08 50.09
N PHE A 2 -1.66 14.40 48.84
CA PHE A 2 -2.15 13.75 47.62
C PHE A 2 -1.60 12.33 47.38
N LYS A 3 -2.48 11.33 47.42
CA LYS A 3 -2.24 9.93 47.01
C LYS A 3 -2.30 9.74 45.48
N LEU A 4 -2.02 10.80 44.71
CA LEU A 4 -2.20 10.84 43.25
C LEU A 4 -1.04 10.21 42.46
N SER A 5 0.14 9.99 43.06
CA SER A 5 1.32 9.60 42.27
C SER A 5 1.26 8.16 41.71
N SER A 6 0.57 7.23 42.37
CA SER A 6 0.46 5.85 41.87
C SER A 6 -0.60 5.71 40.78
N GLN A 7 -1.69 6.48 40.88
CA GLN A 7 -2.78 6.47 39.89
C GLN A 7 -2.32 7.06 38.56
N PHE A 8 -1.51 8.13 38.57
CA PHE A 8 -0.91 8.67 37.35
C PHE A 8 0.00 7.68 36.62
N LYS A 9 0.74 6.82 37.34
CA LYS A 9 1.58 5.79 36.71
C LYS A 9 0.74 4.75 35.98
N ILE A 10 -0.36 4.30 36.59
CA ILE A 10 -1.29 3.33 36.00
C ILE A 10 -1.97 3.95 34.77
N ILE A 11 -2.43 5.20 34.88
CA ILE A 11 -3.04 5.93 33.76
C ILE A 11 -2.04 6.10 32.61
N SER A 12 -0.79 6.47 32.91
CA SER A 12 0.27 6.63 31.91
C SER A 12 0.58 5.33 31.16
N ILE A 13 0.63 4.19 31.86
CA ILE A 13 0.85 2.88 31.25
C ILE A 13 -0.34 2.48 30.38
N CYS A 14 -1.58 2.66 30.85
CA CYS A 14 -2.77 2.41 30.03
C CYS A 14 -2.80 3.26 28.76
N LEU A 15 -2.44 4.54 28.88
CA LEU A 15 -2.41 5.46 27.73
C LEU A 15 -1.34 5.03 26.72
N PHE A 16 -0.18 4.59 27.19
CA PHE A 16 0.88 4.06 26.33
C PHE A 16 0.45 2.80 25.57
N VAL A 17 -0.24 1.88 26.24
CA VAL A 17 -0.78 0.65 25.61
C VAL A 17 -1.86 0.99 24.57
N VAL A 18 -2.75 1.93 24.87
CA VAL A 18 -3.80 2.37 23.93
C VAL A 18 -3.18 3.07 22.71
N VAL A 19 -2.21 3.95 22.91
CA VAL A 19 -1.48 4.62 21.82
C VAL A 19 -0.69 3.60 21.00
N GLY A 20 -0.04 2.63 21.64
CA GLY A 20 0.68 1.55 20.95
C GLY A 20 -0.26 0.69 20.07
N LEU A 21 -1.40 0.28 20.60
CA LEU A 21 -2.44 -0.42 19.84
C LEU A 21 -3.00 0.42 18.70
N PHE A 22 -3.21 1.72 18.93
CA PHE A 22 -3.71 2.65 17.91
C PHE A 22 -2.69 2.83 16.76
N LEU A 23 -1.39 2.87 17.06
CA LEU A 23 -0.34 2.94 16.04
C LEU A 23 -0.20 1.64 15.25
N ILE A 24 -0.32 0.48 15.91
CA ILE A 24 -0.23 -0.84 15.24
C ILE A 24 -1.44 -1.09 14.32
N ASN A 25 -2.64 -0.64 14.70
CA ASN A 25 -3.84 -0.79 13.86
C ASN A 25 -3.91 0.20 12.70
N ASN A 26 -3.19 1.33 12.77
CA ASN A 26 -3.13 2.32 11.70
C ASN A 26 -2.00 2.04 10.70
N LYS A 27 -1.92 0.81 10.17
CA LYS A 27 -1.07 0.49 9.00
C LYS A 27 -1.50 1.20 7.71
N LYS A 28 -2.52 2.04 7.76
CA LYS A 28 -2.86 2.98 6.67
C LYS A 28 -1.95 4.21 6.77
N LEU A 29 -0.65 4.00 6.57
CA LEU A 29 0.25 5.09 6.22
C LEU A 29 -0.19 5.59 4.85
N TYR A 30 -0.95 6.68 4.88
CA TYR A 30 -1.38 7.46 3.74
C TYR A 30 -0.18 7.68 2.82
N ALA A 31 -0.44 7.51 1.52
CA ALA A 31 0.50 7.67 0.43
C ALA A 31 1.46 8.84 0.70
N PHE A 32 2.76 8.57 0.60
CA PHE A 32 3.82 9.57 0.67
C PHE A 32 3.46 10.70 -0.32
N PRO A 33 3.32 11.95 0.13
CA PRO A 33 2.96 13.04 -0.76
C PRO A 33 4.15 13.30 -1.70
N GLY A 34 4.00 12.90 -2.97
CA GLY A 34 5.03 13.14 -4.01
C GLY A 34 5.21 12.04 -5.04
N ILE A 35 4.76 10.80 -4.78
CA ILE A 35 4.82 9.73 -5.78
C ILE A 35 3.54 9.77 -6.60
N ASN A 36 3.67 9.98 -7.91
CA ASN A 36 2.55 9.84 -8.84
C ASN A 36 2.16 8.36 -8.90
N LEU A 37 1.07 8.00 -8.22
CA LEU A 37 0.56 6.63 -8.11
C LEU A 37 0.27 6.02 -9.49
N ASP A 38 -0.17 6.83 -10.45
CA ASP A 38 -0.43 6.40 -11.82
C ASP A 38 0.88 6.06 -12.55
N VAL A 39 1.95 6.82 -12.32
CA VAL A 39 3.30 6.50 -12.84
C VAL A 39 3.84 5.22 -12.22
N ARG A 40 3.73 5.06 -10.89
CA ARG A 40 4.21 3.84 -10.22
C ARG A 40 3.43 2.60 -10.67
N LYS A 41 2.11 2.71 -10.88
CA LYS A 41 1.30 1.64 -11.47
C LYS A 41 1.83 1.21 -12.83
N ASN A 42 2.13 2.17 -13.71
CA ASN A 42 2.66 1.88 -15.04
C ASN A 42 4.06 1.23 -14.98
N GLN A 43 4.91 1.67 -14.05
CA GLN A 43 6.23 1.06 -13.82
C GLN A 43 6.10 -0.40 -13.41
N ILE A 44 5.27 -0.71 -12.41
CA ILE A 44 5.04 -2.08 -11.94
C ILE A 44 4.48 -2.96 -13.06
N GLN A 45 3.56 -2.44 -13.88
CA GLN A 45 3.06 -3.19 -15.03
C GLN A 45 4.16 -3.50 -16.04
N GLY A 46 5.09 -2.57 -16.28
CA GLY A 46 6.26 -2.78 -17.12
C GLY A 46 7.21 -3.85 -16.55
N GLU A 47 7.47 -3.80 -15.23
CA GLU A 47 8.28 -4.80 -14.52
C GLU A 47 7.66 -6.21 -14.64
N ILE A 48 6.34 -6.35 -14.42
CA ILE A 48 5.62 -7.62 -14.59
C ILE A 48 5.78 -8.14 -16.02
N ASN A 49 5.58 -7.28 -17.03
CA ASN A 49 5.72 -7.69 -18.44
C ASN A 49 7.15 -8.17 -18.74
N SER A 50 8.17 -7.50 -18.20
CA SER A 50 9.57 -7.92 -18.34
C SER A 50 9.82 -9.29 -17.70
N LEU A 51 9.28 -9.54 -16.51
CA LEU A 51 9.41 -10.83 -15.83
C LEU A 51 8.69 -11.96 -16.57
N VAL A 52 7.54 -11.68 -17.19
CA VAL A 52 6.84 -12.66 -18.03
C VAL A 52 7.69 -13.04 -19.25
N ILE A 53 8.37 -12.07 -19.88
CA ILE A 53 9.31 -12.34 -20.96
C ILE A 53 10.50 -13.17 -20.45
N GLU A 54 11.07 -12.80 -19.30
CA GLU A 54 12.16 -13.56 -18.66
C GLU A 54 11.74 -15.00 -18.38
N MET A 55 10.53 -15.22 -17.85
CA MET A 55 9.96 -16.53 -17.60
C MET A 55 9.88 -17.39 -18.88
N SER A 56 9.45 -16.78 -19.98
CA SER A 56 9.42 -17.42 -21.30
C SER A 56 10.83 -17.79 -21.79
N ASN A 57 11.79 -16.88 -21.60
CA ASN A 57 13.19 -17.15 -21.97
C ASN A 57 13.78 -18.30 -21.14
N ILE A 58 13.53 -18.33 -19.84
CA ILE A 58 13.94 -19.44 -18.96
C ILE A 58 13.32 -20.75 -19.43
N PHE A 59 12.03 -20.75 -19.77
CA PHE A 59 11.35 -21.95 -20.26
C PHE A 59 11.98 -22.50 -21.55
N ASN A 60 12.34 -21.61 -22.47
CA ASN A 60 12.91 -21.96 -23.77
C ASN A 60 14.42 -22.25 -23.74
N ASP A 61 15.10 -21.95 -22.63
CA ASP A 61 16.53 -22.22 -22.49
C ASP A 61 16.78 -23.72 -22.26
N MET A 62 17.21 -24.39 -23.34
CA MET A 62 17.59 -25.81 -23.34
C MET A 62 19.02 -26.05 -22.85
N SER A 63 19.82 -25.00 -22.65
CA SER A 63 21.20 -25.14 -22.15
C SER A 63 21.27 -25.41 -20.65
N ILE A 64 20.20 -25.06 -19.92
CA ILE A 64 20.03 -25.35 -18.50
C ILE A 64 19.24 -26.64 -18.26
N ASP A 65 19.63 -27.38 -17.23
CA ASP A 65 18.93 -28.58 -16.82
C ASP A 65 17.51 -28.26 -16.31
N SER A 66 16.64 -29.27 -16.33
CA SER A 66 15.23 -29.11 -15.98
C SER A 66 15.01 -28.64 -14.54
N SER A 67 15.84 -29.05 -13.58
CA SER A 67 15.69 -28.67 -12.18
C SER A 67 16.08 -27.20 -11.95
N THR A 68 17.18 -26.77 -12.56
CA THR A 68 17.60 -25.36 -12.54
C THR A 68 16.59 -24.47 -13.23
N ARG A 69 16.05 -24.91 -14.37
CA ARG A 69 15.00 -24.18 -15.10
C ARG A 69 13.74 -23.99 -14.25
N LEU A 70 13.24 -25.05 -13.62
CA LEU A 70 12.08 -24.98 -12.73
C LEU A 70 12.34 -24.04 -11.54
N ASN A 71 13.49 -24.14 -10.88
CA ASN A 71 13.82 -23.28 -9.75
C ASN A 71 13.85 -21.79 -10.15
N ARG A 72 14.45 -21.47 -11.30
CA ARG A 72 14.45 -20.10 -11.83
C ARG A 72 13.03 -19.62 -12.15
N MET A 73 12.20 -20.46 -12.76
CA MET A 73 10.80 -20.13 -13.01
C MET A 73 10.02 -19.86 -11.72
N THR A 74 10.21 -20.67 -10.68
CA THR A 74 9.57 -20.45 -9.37
C THR A 74 9.96 -19.10 -8.79
N ILE A 75 11.25 -18.76 -8.79
CA ILE A 75 11.74 -17.46 -8.28
C ILE A 75 11.13 -16.29 -9.08
N THR A 76 11.09 -16.38 -10.40
CA THR A 76 10.48 -15.36 -11.25
C THR A 76 8.99 -15.22 -10.98
N ASN A 77 8.28 -16.33 -10.78
CA ASN A 77 6.86 -16.34 -10.43
C ASN A 77 6.59 -15.68 -9.07
N ASP A 78 7.43 -15.96 -8.07
CA ASP A 78 7.30 -15.33 -6.74
C ASP A 78 7.47 -13.81 -6.83
N ARG A 79 8.41 -13.32 -7.65
CA ARG A 79 8.57 -11.88 -7.92
C ARG A 79 7.34 -11.28 -8.59
N ILE A 80 6.76 -11.97 -9.58
CA ILE A 80 5.53 -11.55 -10.24
C ILE A 80 4.38 -11.43 -9.22
N ASN A 81 4.23 -12.40 -8.32
CA ASN A 81 3.21 -12.37 -7.28
C ASN A 81 3.37 -11.17 -6.33
N ILE A 82 4.61 -10.86 -5.93
CA ILE A 82 4.90 -9.67 -5.10
C ILE A 82 4.47 -8.39 -5.83
N LEU A 83 4.82 -8.25 -7.11
CA LEU A 83 4.46 -7.07 -7.90
C LEU A 83 2.95 -6.96 -8.12
N PHE A 84 2.22 -8.07 -8.28
CA PHE A 84 0.75 -8.04 -8.33
C PHE A 84 0.14 -7.53 -7.02
N ASN A 85 0.65 -7.97 -5.87
CA ASN A 85 0.20 -7.47 -4.57
C ASN A 85 0.48 -5.97 -4.42
N GLU A 86 1.66 -5.50 -4.86
CA GLU A 86 1.96 -4.06 -4.87
C GLU A 86 1.01 -3.27 -5.77
N LEU A 87 0.72 -3.79 -6.97
CA LEU A 87 -0.20 -3.18 -7.92
C LEU A 87 -1.63 -3.08 -7.33
N GLU A 88 -2.07 -4.11 -6.63
CA GLU A 88 -3.36 -4.10 -5.92
C GLU A 88 -3.39 -2.99 -4.85
N MET A 89 -2.36 -2.89 -4.01
CA MET A 89 -2.26 -1.83 -3.00
C MET A 89 -2.31 -0.44 -3.62
N ILE A 90 -1.61 -0.22 -4.74
CA ILE A 90 -1.62 1.07 -5.44
C ILE A 90 -3.01 1.39 -6.00
N ASN A 91 -3.69 0.41 -6.61
CA ASN A 91 -5.05 0.60 -7.11
C ASN A 91 -6.02 0.97 -5.97
N GLN A 92 -5.89 0.32 -4.81
CA GLN A 92 -6.68 0.67 -3.62
C GLN A 92 -6.40 2.11 -3.16
N GLN A 93 -5.14 2.55 -3.17
CA GLN A 93 -4.78 3.93 -2.82
C GLN A 93 -5.35 4.95 -3.81
N ILE A 94 -5.31 4.67 -5.11
CA ILE A 94 -5.91 5.51 -6.16
C ILE A 94 -7.42 5.63 -5.94
N ASN A 95 -8.11 4.52 -5.70
CA ASN A 95 -9.56 4.52 -5.45
C ASN A 95 -9.93 5.36 -4.23
N ILE A 96 -9.16 5.26 -3.14
CA ILE A 96 -9.38 6.07 -1.93
C ILE A 96 -9.14 7.55 -2.24
N ARG A 97 -8.06 7.90 -2.94
CA ARG A 97 -7.75 9.28 -3.37
C ARG A 97 -8.93 9.87 -4.16
N ASP A 98 -9.42 9.13 -5.14
CA ASP A 98 -10.48 9.59 -6.03
C ASP A 98 -11.81 9.75 -5.29
N MET A 99 -12.14 8.83 -4.37
CA MET A 99 -13.30 8.96 -3.48
C MET A 99 -13.23 10.22 -2.62
N LEU A 100 -12.06 10.50 -2.01
CA LEU A 100 -11.86 11.69 -1.18
C LEU A 100 -11.95 12.99 -2.00
N ASN A 101 -11.44 12.99 -3.23
CA ASN A 101 -11.53 14.14 -4.13
C ASN A 101 -13.00 14.41 -4.52
N LEU A 102 -13.78 13.37 -4.82
CA LEU A 102 -15.21 13.51 -5.09
C LEU A 102 -15.98 14.10 -3.88
N GLN A 103 -15.65 13.65 -2.66
CA GLN A 103 -16.24 14.19 -1.44
C GLN A 103 -15.90 15.68 -1.24
N ARG A 104 -14.64 16.08 -1.47
CA ARG A 104 -14.22 17.48 -1.40
C ARG A 104 -14.98 18.34 -2.38
N ASN A 105 -15.04 17.94 -3.66
CA ASN A 105 -15.77 18.67 -4.69
C ASN A 105 -17.27 18.83 -4.36
N ASN A 106 -17.89 17.78 -3.83
CA ASN A 106 -19.30 17.84 -3.40
C ASN A 106 -19.52 18.80 -2.23
N ASN A 107 -18.58 18.86 -1.27
CA ASN A 107 -18.65 19.77 -0.14
C ASN A 107 -18.43 21.23 -0.54
N GLU A 108 -17.48 21.49 -1.45
CA GLU A 108 -17.27 22.83 -2.02
C GLU A 108 -18.51 23.33 -2.77
N ASN A 109 -19.12 22.47 -3.59
CA ASN A 109 -20.36 22.79 -4.30
C ASN A 109 -21.53 23.10 -3.34
N ARG A 110 -21.65 22.36 -2.23
CA ARG A 110 -22.64 22.65 -1.18
C ARG A 110 -22.40 23.99 -0.51
N GLN A 111 -21.16 24.30 -0.12
CA GLN A 111 -20.81 25.58 0.49
C GLN A 111 -21.06 26.77 -0.46
N ASN A 112 -20.78 26.60 -1.74
CA ASN A 112 -21.03 27.63 -2.76
C ASN A 112 -22.53 27.87 -2.99
N HIS A 113 -23.37 26.85 -2.83
CA HIS A 113 -24.83 27.00 -2.90
C HIS A 113 -25.37 27.75 -1.67
N THR A 114 -24.90 27.42 -0.46
CA THR A 114 -25.34 28.09 0.79
C THR A 114 -24.93 29.57 0.86
N ARG A 115 -23.83 29.97 0.22
CA ARG A 115 -23.40 31.38 0.16
C ARG A 115 -24.17 32.25 -0.86
N ARG A 116 -24.98 31.65 -1.73
CA ARG A 116 -25.73 32.35 -2.79
C ARG A 116 -27.21 32.60 -2.44
N ILE A 117 -27.67 32.13 -1.28
CA ILE A 117 -29.02 32.32 -0.74
C ILE A 117 -28.97 33.43 0.31
#